data_AF-A0A1A8QG94-F1
#
_entry.id   AF-A0A1A8QG94-F1
#
_cell.length_a   1.000
_cell.length_b   1.000
_cell.length_c   1.000
_cell.angle_alpha   90.00
_cell.angle_beta   90.00
_cell.angle_gamma   90.00
#
_symmetry.space_group_name_H-M   'P 1'
#
loop_
_entity.id
_entity.type
_entity.pdbx_description
1 polymer ?
#
loop_
_entity_poly.entity_id
_entity_poly.type
_entity_poly.pdbx_seq_one_letter_code
_entity_poly.pdbx_strand_id
1 'polypeptide(L)'
;MVKEWYSNSRDHLEEKEINKLDGCISERFSPNKHTKILFYRRKSLPSGAEQEVEFSCKRTDHLVRRVMLPREVVDYFQDRIDFLYYRRISFNKQLDSFPQESDVLTIVERFHRNTIKPANEDVAQREFLVSLKRIELTFHLMDHHLIPSKMSFRMLKAHEKFRPDQVSIFQVDESVRPLTSMTQLRMLTDLLDELKQLFQTVKDVLSE
;
A
#
# COMPACT_ATOMS: atom_id res chain seq x y z
N MET A 1 33.74 2.74 5.91
CA MET A 1 32.84 1.63 5.53
C MET A 1 33.48 0.33 5.97
N VAL A 2 32.72 -0.55 6.62
CA VAL A 2 33.17 -1.88 7.05
C VAL A 2 32.27 -2.92 6.39
N LYS A 3 32.86 -3.96 5.79
CA LYS A 3 32.14 -5.08 5.21
C LYS A 3 32.63 -6.37 5.85
N GLU A 4 31.69 -7.23 6.22
CA GLU A 4 31.91 -8.51 6.86
C GLU A 4 31.24 -9.60 6.02
N TRP A 5 31.94 -10.71 5.81
CA TRP A 5 31.42 -11.87 5.10
C TRP A 5 31.38 -13.07 6.04
N TYR A 6 30.29 -13.81 5.97
CA TYR A 6 30.03 -14.94 6.83
C TYR A 6 29.82 -16.19 6.00
N SER A 7 30.30 -17.32 6.53
CA SER A 7 30.06 -18.65 5.98
C SER A 7 29.53 -19.55 7.09
N ASN A 8 28.53 -20.38 6.80
CA ASN A 8 27.95 -21.34 7.73
C ASN A 8 27.30 -20.73 8.99
N SER A 9 26.80 -19.50 8.91
CA SER A 9 26.03 -18.93 10.02
C SER A 9 24.69 -19.67 10.16
N ARG A 10 24.18 -19.81 11.39
CA ARG A 10 22.90 -20.49 11.66
C ARG A 10 21.70 -19.72 11.11
N ASP A 11 21.82 -18.40 11.05
CA ASP A 11 20.81 -17.46 10.56
C ASP A 11 20.93 -17.19 9.05
N HIS A 12 21.89 -17.84 8.37
CA HIS A 12 22.12 -17.70 6.94
C HIS A 12 22.56 -16.31 6.47
N LEU A 13 23.00 -15.44 7.38
CA LEU A 13 23.70 -14.20 7.07
C LEU A 13 24.95 -14.48 6.23
N GLU A 14 25.11 -13.78 5.11
CA GLU A 14 26.25 -13.90 4.20
C GLU A 14 27.10 -12.64 4.18
N GLU A 15 26.47 -11.47 4.18
CA GLU A 15 27.14 -10.17 4.11
C GLU A 15 26.51 -9.21 5.12
N LYS A 16 27.36 -8.49 5.84
CA LYS A 16 26.97 -7.33 6.63
C LYS A 16 27.83 -6.13 6.23
N GLU A 17 27.18 -5.00 5.99
CA GLU A 17 27.83 -3.75 5.67
C GLU A 17 27.43 -2.68 6.68
N ILE A 18 28.43 -1.98 7.22
CA ILE A 18 28.26 -0.91 8.19
C ILE A 18 28.94 0.35 7.66
N ASN A 19 28.13 1.34 7.31
CA ASN A 19 28.60 2.67 6.96
C ASN A 19 28.45 3.62 8.16
N LYS A 20 29.58 3.89 8.81
CA LYS A 20 29.63 4.79 9.98
C LYS A 20 29.41 6.26 9.63
N LEU A 21 29.58 6.66 8.36
CA LEU A 21 29.42 8.06 7.94
C LEU A 21 27.95 8.48 7.89
N ASP A 22 27.06 7.58 7.46
CA ASP A 22 25.62 7.84 7.32
C ASP A 22 24.76 7.00 8.27
N GLY A 23 25.38 6.20 9.15
CA GLY A 23 24.69 5.35 10.12
C GLY A 23 23.92 4.18 9.50
N CYS A 24 24.21 3.82 8.24
CA CYS A 24 23.54 2.74 7.53
C CYS A 24 24.13 1.38 7.90
N ILE A 25 23.25 0.40 8.16
CA ILE A 25 23.58 -1.01 8.31
C ILE A 25 22.74 -1.79 7.32
N SER A 26 23.36 -2.70 6.57
CA SER A 26 22.64 -3.64 5.71
C SER A 26 23.15 -5.06 5.88
N GLU A 27 22.24 -6.01 5.75
CA GLU A 27 22.45 -7.45 5.94
C GLU A 27 21.82 -8.20 4.77
N ARG A 28 22.53 -9.20 4.24
CA ARG A 28 22.06 -10.10 3.19
C ARG A 28 22.08 -11.54 3.67
N PHE A 29 21.01 -12.26 3.34
CA PHE A 29 20.79 -13.63 3.78
C PHE A 29 20.69 -14.56 2.60
N SER A 30 21.34 -15.73 2.71
CA SER A 30 21.26 -16.76 1.67
C SER A 30 19.82 -17.26 1.50
N PRO A 31 19.31 -17.39 0.27
CA PRO A 31 18.01 -17.97 0.02
C PRO A 31 17.99 -19.45 0.41
N ASN A 32 17.04 -19.86 1.25
CA ASN A 32 16.78 -21.26 1.51
C ASN A 32 15.30 -21.53 1.85
N LYS A 33 14.96 -22.79 2.16
CA LYS A 33 13.59 -23.22 2.44
C LYS A 33 12.93 -22.56 3.66
N HIS A 34 13.71 -21.96 4.57
CA HIS A 34 13.26 -21.34 5.81
C HIS A 34 13.50 -19.82 5.86
N THR A 35 14.36 -19.29 5.00
CA THR A 35 14.64 -17.84 4.93
C THR A 35 13.43 -17.07 4.40
N LYS A 36 12.81 -16.24 5.24
CA LYS A 36 11.73 -15.31 4.84
C LYS A 36 12.25 -13.94 4.41
N ILE A 37 13.40 -13.52 4.91
CA ILE A 37 14.01 -12.20 4.65
C ILE A 37 15.30 -12.44 3.89
N LEU A 38 15.44 -11.81 2.72
CA LEU A 38 16.64 -11.91 1.87
C LEU A 38 17.58 -10.71 2.09
N PHE A 39 17.01 -9.56 2.41
CA PHE A 39 17.75 -8.33 2.62
C PHE A 39 17.10 -7.52 3.74
N TYR A 40 17.94 -6.95 4.58
CA TYR A 40 17.54 -5.97 5.58
C TYR A 40 18.47 -4.76 5.49
N ARG A 41 17.90 -3.55 5.53
CA ARG A 41 18.66 -2.31 5.70
C ARG A 41 18.01 -1.46 6.76
N ARG A 42 18.83 -0.85 7.61
CA ARG A 42 18.42 0.20 8.55
C ARG A 42 19.31 1.40 8.42
N LYS A 43 18.71 2.59 8.43
CA LYS A 43 19.41 3.86 8.51
C LYS A 43 18.82 4.72 9.61
N SER A 44 19.67 5.16 10.54
CA SER A 44 19.26 6.09 11.60
C SER A 44 19.32 7.52 11.06
N LEU A 45 18.22 8.27 11.21
CA LEU A 45 18.13 9.68 10.86
C LEU A 45 17.76 10.51 12.09
N PRO A 46 18.00 11.83 12.09
CA PRO A 46 17.49 12.72 13.14
C PRO A 46 15.95 12.69 13.27
N SER A 47 15.25 12.37 12.18
CA SER A 47 13.79 12.34 12.09
C SER A 47 13.18 10.95 12.31
N GLY A 48 13.94 9.98 12.83
CA GLY A 48 13.50 8.59 13.02
C GLY A 48 14.38 7.59 12.29
N ALA A 49 13.92 6.36 12.12
CA ALA A 49 14.65 5.34 11.37
C ALA A 49 14.00 5.05 10.02
N GLU A 50 14.82 4.76 9.03
CA GLU A 50 14.38 4.11 7.79
C GLU A 50 14.74 2.63 7.86
N GLN A 51 13.81 1.78 7.50
CA GLN A 51 14.01 0.35 7.41
C GLN A 51 13.53 -0.15 6.06
N GLU A 52 14.25 -1.10 5.51
CA GLU A 52 13.89 -1.76 4.27
C GLU A 52 14.11 -3.26 4.42
N VAL A 53 13.12 -4.03 3.99
CA VAL A 53 13.12 -5.49 4.06
C VAL A 53 12.72 -6.02 2.70
N GLU A 54 13.53 -6.90 2.12
CA GLU A 54 13.13 -7.71 0.96
C GLU A 54 12.85 -9.13 1.44
N PHE A 55 11.72 -9.66 0.99
CA PHE A 55 11.22 -10.96 1.40
C PHE A 55 11.44 -11.99 0.30
N SER A 56 11.58 -13.25 0.73
CA SER A 56 11.62 -14.36 -0.20
C SER A 56 10.21 -14.75 -0.65
N CYS A 57 10.12 -15.51 -1.74
CA CYS A 57 8.88 -16.11 -2.24
C CYS A 57 8.25 -17.16 -1.30
N LYS A 58 8.76 -17.32 -0.06
CA LYS A 58 8.18 -18.19 0.96
C LYS A 58 7.02 -17.53 1.71
N ARG A 59 6.85 -16.22 1.61
CA ARG A 59 5.64 -15.57 2.11
C ARG A 59 4.44 -15.94 1.24
N THR A 60 3.31 -16.19 1.89
CA THR A 60 2.04 -16.53 1.21
C THR A 60 1.20 -15.29 0.89
N ASP A 61 1.57 -14.12 1.43
CA ASP A 61 0.85 -12.86 1.25
C ASP A 61 1.36 -12.04 0.05
N HIS A 62 2.25 -12.62 -0.75
CA HIS A 62 2.81 -12.02 -1.96
C HIS A 62 3.64 -10.73 -1.73
N LEU A 63 3.94 -10.38 -0.48
CA LEU A 63 4.78 -9.24 -0.14
C LEU A 63 6.23 -9.56 -0.49
N VAL A 64 6.83 -8.76 -1.38
CA VAL A 64 8.23 -8.95 -1.81
C VAL A 64 9.17 -7.91 -1.20
N ARG A 65 8.66 -6.74 -0.83
CA ARG A 65 9.47 -5.67 -0.24
C ARG A 65 8.62 -4.74 0.62
N ARG A 66 9.17 -4.32 1.75
CA ARG A 66 8.62 -3.27 2.63
C ARG A 66 9.67 -2.21 2.88
N VAL A 67 9.26 -0.95 2.78
CA VAL A 67 10.06 0.22 3.18
C VAL A 67 9.29 0.96 4.27
N MET A 68 9.87 1.05 5.46
CA MET A 68 9.32 1.81 6.59
C MET A 68 10.14 3.09 6.75
N LEU A 69 9.48 4.22 6.52
CA LEU A 69 9.98 5.55 6.78
C LEU A 69 9.35 6.08 8.07
N PRO A 70 9.88 7.15 8.69
CA PRO A 70 9.37 7.64 9.96
C PRO A 70 7.87 7.93 10.00
N ARG A 71 7.25 8.24 8.85
CA ARG A 71 5.82 8.56 8.74
C ARG A 71 5.12 7.80 7.63
N GLU A 72 5.76 6.81 7.02
CA GLU A 72 5.17 6.06 5.91
C GLU A 72 5.59 4.60 5.95
N VAL A 73 4.69 3.71 5.52
CA VAL A 73 5.03 2.33 5.19
C VAL A 73 4.65 2.08 3.73
N VAL A 74 5.57 1.53 2.97
CA VAL A 74 5.40 1.21 1.55
C VAL A 74 5.64 -0.28 1.34
N ASP A 75 4.61 -0.97 0.89
CA ASP A 75 4.61 -2.39 0.56
C ASP A 75 4.56 -2.60 -0.94
N TYR A 76 5.36 -3.54 -1.43
CA TYR A 76 5.39 -3.99 -2.81
C TYR A 76 5.00 -5.47 -2.87
N PHE A 77 4.09 -5.79 -3.77
CA PHE A 77 3.55 -7.14 -3.93
C PHE A 77 3.81 -7.67 -5.35
N GLN A 78 3.83 -8.99 -5.49
CA GLN A 78 3.99 -9.66 -6.78
C GLN A 78 3.03 -10.85 -6.93
N ASP A 79 2.48 -11.05 -8.13
CA ASP A 79 1.65 -12.22 -8.47
C ASP A 79 0.37 -12.36 -7.61
N ARG A 80 -0.18 -11.24 -7.13
CA ARG A 80 -1.48 -11.24 -6.45
C ARG A 80 -2.62 -11.38 -7.45
N ILE A 81 -3.59 -12.24 -7.10
CA ILE A 81 -4.79 -12.51 -7.92
C ILE A 81 -5.70 -11.28 -8.08
N ASP A 82 -5.64 -10.34 -7.14
CA ASP A 82 -6.39 -9.09 -7.18
C ASP A 82 -5.59 -7.94 -7.81
N PHE A 83 -4.44 -8.24 -8.42
CA PHE A 83 -3.57 -7.31 -9.15
C PHE A 83 -2.92 -6.22 -8.29
N LEU A 84 -3.08 -6.21 -6.96
CA LEU A 84 -2.40 -5.24 -6.10
C LEU A 84 -0.88 -5.45 -6.19
N TYR A 85 -0.14 -4.38 -6.46
CA TYR A 85 1.34 -4.44 -6.52
C TYR A 85 2.02 -3.41 -5.63
N TYR A 86 1.27 -2.43 -5.13
CA TYR A 86 1.80 -1.33 -4.33
C TYR A 86 0.78 -0.85 -3.32
N ARG A 87 1.22 -0.67 -2.08
CA ARG A 87 0.45 0.00 -1.03
C ARG A 87 1.36 0.99 -0.30
N ARG A 88 0.87 2.20 -0.07
CA ARG A 88 1.51 3.19 0.80
C ARG A 88 0.52 3.64 1.87
N ILE A 89 0.96 3.59 3.12
CA ILE A 89 0.25 4.12 4.28
C ILE A 89 1.06 5.30 4.80
N SER A 90 0.43 6.46 4.95
CA SER A 90 1.07 7.67 5.48
C SER A 90 0.42 8.07 6.80
N PHE A 91 1.22 8.49 7.78
CA PHE A 91 0.82 8.79 9.14
C PHE A 91 1.02 10.26 9.51
N ASN A 92 0.20 10.76 10.44
CA ASN A 92 0.26 12.15 10.91
C ASN A 92 1.42 12.41 11.90
N LYS A 93 1.90 11.36 12.55
CA LYS A 93 2.95 11.34 13.56
C LYS A 93 4.03 10.34 13.16
N GLN A 94 5.17 10.43 13.84
CA GLN A 94 6.23 9.46 13.68
C GLN A 94 5.82 8.10 14.25
N LEU A 95 6.36 7.03 13.65
CA LEU A 95 6.12 5.63 13.98
C LEU A 95 6.84 5.16 15.26
N ASP A 96 7.13 6.07 16.19
CA ASP A 96 7.92 5.79 17.38
C ASP A 96 7.09 5.14 18.51
N SER A 97 5.77 5.09 18.33
CA SER A 97 4.78 4.47 19.22
C SER A 97 3.73 3.74 18.39
N PHE A 98 3.05 2.73 18.96
CA PHE A 98 1.94 2.00 18.30
C PHE A 98 0.90 2.98 17.73
N PRO A 99 0.85 3.18 16.40
CA PRO A 99 -0.07 4.10 15.77
C PRO A 99 -1.53 3.66 15.97
N GLN A 100 -2.41 4.60 16.27
CA GLN A 100 -3.84 4.35 16.22
C GLN A 100 -4.38 4.52 14.80
N GLU A 101 -5.57 3.98 14.49
CA GLU A 101 -6.25 4.22 13.20
C GLU A 101 -6.42 5.72 12.92
N SER A 102 -6.62 6.52 13.97
CA SER A 102 -6.70 7.98 13.93
C SER A 102 -5.41 8.68 13.50
N ASP A 103 -4.27 7.98 13.54
CA ASP A 103 -2.99 8.50 13.09
C ASP A 103 -2.76 8.29 11.59
N VAL A 104 -3.58 7.47 10.91
CA VAL A 104 -3.50 7.25 9.45
C VAL A 104 -4.06 8.47 8.69
N LEU A 105 -3.22 9.09 7.87
CA LEU A 105 -3.63 10.19 6.99
C LEU A 105 -4.23 9.69 5.69
N THR A 106 -3.48 8.81 5.00
CA THR A 106 -3.84 8.31 3.68
C THR A 106 -3.39 6.87 3.49
N ILE A 107 -4.20 6.09 2.78
CA ILE A 107 -3.80 4.78 2.26
C ILE A 107 -3.94 4.82 0.74
N VAL A 108 -2.87 4.57 0.01
CA VAL A 108 -2.84 4.52 -1.45
C VAL A 108 -2.54 3.10 -1.89
N GLU A 109 -3.37 2.55 -2.75
CA GLU A 109 -3.17 1.24 -3.38
C GLU A 109 -3.14 1.37 -4.88
N ARG A 110 -2.25 0.64 -5.55
CA ARG A 110 -2.17 0.57 -7.01
C ARG A 110 -2.20 -0.85 -7.51
N PHE A 111 -2.89 -1.02 -8.63
CA PHE A 111 -3.21 -2.31 -9.21
C PHE A 111 -2.68 -2.40 -10.65
N HIS A 112 -2.21 -3.58 -11.04
CA HIS A 112 -1.89 -3.88 -12.43
C HIS A 112 -3.17 -3.93 -13.27
N ARG A 113 -3.02 -3.77 -14.58
CA ARG A 113 -4.14 -3.81 -15.52
C ARG A 113 -4.71 -5.22 -15.60
N ASN A 114 -6.01 -5.36 -15.35
CA ASN A 114 -6.77 -6.57 -15.61
C ASN A 114 -7.49 -6.49 -16.96
N THR A 115 -6.83 -6.97 -18.02
CA THR A 115 -7.32 -6.89 -19.41
C THR A 115 -8.65 -7.60 -19.68
N ILE A 116 -9.19 -8.37 -18.73
CA ILE A 116 -10.53 -8.98 -18.82
C ILE A 116 -11.62 -7.91 -18.68
N LYS A 117 -11.37 -6.83 -17.93
CA LYS A 117 -12.30 -5.71 -17.74
C LYS A 117 -12.01 -4.55 -18.69
N PRO A 118 -13.02 -3.76 -19.11
CA PRO A 118 -12.80 -2.45 -19.71
C PRO A 118 -11.93 -1.56 -18.80
N ALA A 119 -11.08 -0.72 -19.38
CA ALA A 119 -10.14 0.10 -18.60
C ALA A 119 -10.85 1.09 -17.66
N ASN A 120 -12.00 1.62 -18.08
CA ASN A 120 -12.87 2.51 -17.30
C ASN A 120 -13.70 1.79 -16.20
N GLU A 121 -13.63 0.47 -16.11
CA GLU A 121 -14.19 -0.33 -15.01
C GLU A 121 -13.09 -1.00 -14.16
N ASP A 122 -11.83 -0.85 -14.56
CA ASP A 122 -10.67 -1.46 -13.91
C ASP A 122 -9.94 -0.40 -13.08
N VAL A 123 -9.95 -0.52 -11.75
CA VAL A 123 -9.33 0.46 -10.85
C VAL A 123 -7.81 0.33 -10.93
N ALA A 124 -7.13 1.40 -11.33
CA ALA A 124 -5.67 1.47 -11.35
C ALA A 124 -5.10 1.94 -10.01
N GLN A 125 -5.78 2.88 -9.37
CA GLN A 125 -5.39 3.41 -8.08
C GLN A 125 -6.63 3.68 -7.23
N ARG A 126 -6.53 3.31 -5.95
CA ARG A 126 -7.47 3.71 -4.91
C ARG A 126 -6.73 4.48 -3.84
N GLU A 127 -7.29 5.59 -3.41
CA GLU A 127 -6.73 6.42 -2.36
C GLU A 127 -7.80 6.73 -1.31
N PHE A 128 -7.57 6.24 -0.10
CA PHE A 128 -8.37 6.56 1.08
C PHE A 128 -7.74 7.77 1.75
N LEU A 129 -8.32 8.94 1.53
CA LEU A 129 -7.97 10.19 2.22
C LEU A 129 -8.68 10.21 3.58
N VAL A 130 -8.19 9.43 4.53
CA VAL A 130 -8.82 9.19 5.84
C VAL A 130 -9.07 10.50 6.59
N SER A 131 -8.06 11.38 6.62
CA SER A 131 -8.15 12.69 7.28
C SER A 131 -9.21 13.61 6.65
N LEU A 132 -9.48 13.45 5.35
CA LEU A 132 -10.46 14.22 4.59
C LEU A 132 -11.81 13.50 4.45
N LYS A 133 -11.94 12.29 5.01
CA LYS A 133 -13.14 11.44 4.91
C LYS A 133 -13.58 11.25 3.45
N ARG A 134 -12.62 10.99 2.56
CA ARG A 134 -12.83 10.89 1.11
C ARG A 134 -12.11 9.69 0.51
N ILE A 135 -12.71 9.07 -0.49
CA ILE A 135 -12.13 7.96 -1.24
C ILE A 135 -12.06 8.37 -2.70
N GLU A 136 -10.87 8.28 -3.29
CA GLU A 136 -10.62 8.58 -4.69
C GLU A 136 -10.28 7.30 -5.44
N LEU A 137 -10.95 7.06 -6.55
CA LEU A 137 -10.67 6.00 -7.50
C LEU A 137 -10.20 6.61 -8.80
N THR A 138 -9.06 6.13 -9.29
CA THR A 138 -8.59 6.38 -10.65
C THR A 138 -8.58 5.06 -11.40
N PHE A 139 -9.26 5.03 -12.54
CA PHE A 139 -9.36 3.84 -13.38
C PHE A 139 -8.17 3.76 -14.34
N HIS A 140 -7.95 2.60 -14.95
CA HIS A 140 -6.91 2.44 -15.96
C HIS A 140 -7.21 3.32 -17.17
N LEU A 141 -6.17 3.85 -17.79
CA LEU A 141 -6.29 4.70 -18.96
C LEU A 141 -6.86 3.89 -20.13
N MET A 142 -7.92 4.40 -20.74
CA MET A 142 -8.47 3.81 -21.96
C MET A 142 -7.54 4.07 -23.14
N ASP A 143 -7.51 3.13 -24.09
CA ASP A 143 -6.76 3.30 -25.33
C ASP A 143 -7.19 4.58 -26.05
N HIS A 144 -6.21 5.28 -26.62
CA HIS A 144 -6.39 6.53 -27.37
C HIS A 144 -6.94 7.72 -26.55
N HIS A 145 -6.98 7.64 -25.22
CA HIS A 145 -7.35 8.75 -24.34
C HIS A 145 -6.15 9.34 -23.62
N LEU A 146 -6.24 10.62 -23.23
CA LEU A 146 -5.16 11.34 -22.54
C LEU A 146 -5.29 11.33 -21.02
N ILE A 147 -6.50 11.11 -20.51
CA ILE A 147 -6.83 11.17 -19.08
C ILE A 147 -7.70 9.97 -18.70
N PRO A 148 -7.50 9.39 -17.51
CA PRO A 148 -8.34 8.30 -17.02
C PRO A 148 -9.65 8.82 -16.43
N SER A 149 -10.66 7.96 -16.42
CA SER A 149 -11.88 8.17 -15.63
C SER A 149 -11.55 8.19 -14.13
N LYS A 150 -12.33 8.95 -13.37
CA LYS A 150 -12.16 9.12 -11.91
C LYS A 150 -13.49 9.10 -11.19
N MET A 151 -13.47 8.62 -9.96
CA MET A 151 -14.63 8.63 -9.08
C MET A 151 -14.21 9.01 -7.66
N SER A 152 -14.99 9.87 -7.04
CA SER A 152 -14.75 10.37 -5.69
C SER A 152 -15.97 10.11 -4.83
N PHE A 153 -15.76 9.52 -3.67
CA PHE A 153 -16.78 9.34 -2.65
C PHE A 153 -16.46 10.11 -1.38
N ARG A 154 -17.46 10.76 -0.80
CA ARG A 154 -17.42 11.16 0.60
C ARG A 154 -17.75 9.94 1.47
N MET A 155 -16.91 9.65 2.46
CA MET A 155 -17.19 8.60 3.44
C MET A 155 -18.41 8.98 4.28
N LEU A 156 -19.27 7.99 4.57
CA LEU A 156 -20.46 8.20 5.38
C LEU A 156 -20.11 8.29 6.87
N LYS A 157 -20.77 9.20 7.59
CA LYS A 157 -20.76 9.20 9.06
C LYS A 157 -21.66 8.09 9.60
N ALA A 158 -21.48 7.75 10.88
CA ALA A 158 -22.39 6.86 11.58
C ALA A 158 -23.83 7.34 11.44
N HIS A 159 -24.72 6.44 11.01
CA HIS A 159 -26.16 6.68 10.79
C HIS A 159 -26.51 7.68 9.66
N GLU A 160 -25.53 8.13 8.86
CA GLU A 160 -25.79 8.97 7.69
C GLU A 160 -26.35 8.13 6.53
N LYS A 161 -27.43 8.62 5.91
CA LYS A 161 -27.98 8.01 4.69
C LYS A 161 -27.19 8.49 3.48
N PHE A 162 -26.92 7.57 2.55
CA PHE A 162 -26.28 7.90 1.29
C PHE A 162 -27.12 8.88 0.46
N ARG A 163 -26.43 9.82 -0.18
CA ARG A 163 -27.02 10.78 -1.11
C ARG A 163 -26.16 10.87 -2.37
N PRO A 164 -26.76 10.95 -3.58
CA PRO A 164 -25.98 11.00 -4.83
C PRO A 164 -24.98 12.16 -4.92
N ASP A 165 -25.26 13.30 -4.26
CA ASP A 165 -24.35 14.47 -4.20
C ASP A 165 -23.07 14.23 -3.39
N GLN A 166 -22.93 13.07 -2.73
CA GLN A 166 -21.71 12.64 -2.07
C GLN A 166 -20.72 11.95 -3.03
N VAL A 167 -21.13 11.74 -4.29
CA VAL A 167 -20.34 11.07 -5.32
C VAL A 167 -20.07 12.04 -6.46
N SER A 168 -18.81 12.14 -6.86
CA SER A 168 -18.40 12.86 -8.07
C SER A 168 -17.78 11.87 -9.06
N ILE A 169 -18.24 11.90 -10.30
CA ILE A 169 -17.80 10.98 -11.35
C ILE A 169 -17.31 11.81 -12.53
N PHE A 170 -16.09 11.54 -12.97
CA PHE A 170 -15.55 11.98 -14.24
C PHE A 170 -15.42 10.74 -15.14
N GLN A 171 -16.32 10.60 -16.10
CA GLN A 171 -16.34 9.50 -17.06
C GLN A 171 -15.87 10.03 -18.42
N VAL A 172 -14.82 9.42 -18.94
CA VAL A 172 -14.23 9.79 -20.24
C VAL A 172 -15.02 9.18 -21.40
N ASP A 173 -15.51 7.96 -21.23
CA ASP A 173 -16.35 7.30 -22.23
C ASP A 173 -17.78 7.83 -22.16
N GLU A 174 -18.13 8.74 -23.07
CA GLU A 174 -19.45 9.34 -23.17
C GLU A 174 -20.57 8.33 -23.49
N SER A 175 -20.23 7.14 -23.99
CA SER A 175 -21.21 6.09 -24.28
C SER A 175 -21.64 5.30 -23.04
N VAL A 176 -20.87 5.39 -21.95
CA VAL A 176 -21.16 4.68 -20.71
C VAL A 176 -22.32 5.34 -19.98
N ARG A 177 -23.32 4.52 -19.64
CA ARG A 177 -24.46 4.98 -18.85
C ARG A 177 -24.01 5.41 -17.45
N PRO A 178 -24.56 6.52 -16.92
CA PRO A 178 -24.30 6.91 -15.55
C PRO A 178 -24.64 5.79 -14.56
N LEU A 179 -23.78 5.60 -13.55
CA LEU A 179 -24.02 4.64 -12.49
C LEU A 179 -25.27 5.00 -11.69
N THR A 180 -26.09 3.99 -11.39
CA THR A 180 -27.28 4.19 -10.55
C THR A 180 -26.88 4.51 -9.10
N SER A 181 -27.73 5.24 -8.37
CA SER A 181 -27.50 5.53 -6.94
C SER A 181 -27.31 4.27 -6.11
N MET A 182 -27.99 3.17 -6.45
CA MET A 182 -27.83 1.88 -5.78
C MET A 182 -26.46 1.25 -6.04
N THR A 183 -25.97 1.34 -7.29
CA THR A 183 -24.62 0.87 -7.64
C THR A 183 -23.55 1.68 -6.91
N GLN A 184 -23.71 3.00 -6.87
CA GLN A 184 -22.81 3.90 -6.15
C GLN A 184 -22.78 3.60 -4.65
N LEU A 185 -23.96 3.40 -4.02
CA LEU A 185 -24.05 3.01 -2.61
C LEU A 185 -23.32 1.69 -2.35
N ARG A 186 -23.55 0.66 -3.17
CA ARG A 186 -22.88 -0.64 -3.03
C ARG A 186 -21.36 -0.49 -3.09
N MET A 187 -20.85 0.21 -4.10
CA MET A 187 -19.41 0.48 -4.22
C MET A 187 -18.87 1.19 -2.97
N LEU A 188 -19.57 2.20 -2.45
CA LEU A 188 -19.14 2.90 -1.24
C LEU A 188 -19.12 1.96 -0.03
N THR A 189 -20.12 1.10 0.14
CA THR A 189 -20.15 0.10 1.21
C THR A 189 -18.97 -0.84 1.13
N ASP A 190 -18.70 -1.40 -0.06
CA ASP A 190 -17.58 -2.32 -0.29
C ASP A 190 -16.24 -1.62 0.05
N LEU A 191 -16.05 -0.39 -0.43
CA LEU A 191 -14.84 0.40 -0.14
C LEU A 191 -14.66 0.69 1.36
N LEU A 192 -15.74 0.96 2.09
CA LEU A 192 -15.68 1.20 3.53
C LEU A 192 -15.34 -0.09 4.31
N ASP A 193 -15.82 -1.24 3.84
CA ASP A 193 -15.49 -2.53 4.44
C ASP A 193 -14.02 -2.92 4.16
N GLU A 194 -13.53 -2.65 2.95
CA GLU A 194 -12.11 -2.80 2.63
C GLU A 194 -11.22 -1.88 3.48
N LEU A 195 -11.64 -0.62 3.71
CA LEU A 195 -10.91 0.29 4.59
C LEU A 195 -10.81 -0.25 6.03
N LYS A 196 -11.86 -0.88 6.56
CA LYS A 196 -11.81 -1.53 7.89
C LYS A 196 -10.80 -2.67 7.91
N GLN A 197 -10.75 -3.50 6.87
CA GLN A 197 -9.77 -4.58 6.77
C GLN A 197 -8.34 -4.02 6.69
N LEU A 198 -8.15 -2.94 5.94
CA LEU A 198 -6.85 -2.26 5.84
C LEU A 198 -6.38 -1.74 7.19
N PHE A 199 -7.26 -1.19 8.02
CA PHE A 199 -6.88 -0.79 9.37
C PHE A 199 -6.40 -1.96 10.24
N GLN A 200 -6.96 -3.16 10.05
CA GLN A 200 -6.43 -4.34 10.71
C GLN A 200 -5.03 -4.69 10.19
N THR A 201 -4.82 -4.67 8.87
CA THR A 201 -3.49 -4.90 8.27
C THR A 201 -2.47 -3.88 8.78
N VAL A 202 -2.84 -2.60 8.90
CA VAL A 202 -1.96 -1.56 9.45
C VAL A 202 -1.47 -1.96 10.84
N LYS A 203 -2.37 -2.41 11.73
CA LYS A 203 -1.99 -2.87 13.09
C LYS A 203 -1.01 -4.04 13.04
N ASP A 204 -1.24 -5.00 12.15
CA ASP A 204 -0.40 -6.18 12.01
C ASP A 204 1.01 -5.80 11.53
N VAL A 205 1.10 -4.92 10.53
CA VAL A 205 2.38 -4.41 9.98
C VAL A 205 3.21 -3.69 11.02
N LEU A 206 2.56 -3.01 11.95
CA LEU A 206 3.20 -2.24 13.02
C LEU A 206 3.58 -3.11 14.23
N SER A 207 3.16 -4.38 14.22
CA SER A 207 3.46 -5.37 15.25
C SER A 207 4.50 -6.41 14.81
N GLU A 208 4.79 -6.52 13.50
CA GLU A 208 5.87 -7.33 12.91
C GLU A 208 7.25 -6.71 13.14
#